data_AF-A0A5D2KD60-F1
#
_entry.id   AF-A0A5D2KD60-F1
#
_cell.length_a   1.000
_cell.length_b   1.000
_cell.length_c   1.000
_cell.angle_alpha   90.00
_cell.angle_beta   90.00
_cell.angle_gamma   90.00
#
_symmetry.space_group_name_H-M   'P 1'
#
loop_
_entity.id
_entity.type
_entity.pdbx_description
1 polymer ?
#
loop_
_entity_poly.entity_id
_entity_poly.type
_entity_poly.pdbx_seq_one_letter_code
_entity_poly.pdbx_strand_id
1 'polypeptide(L)'
;MGCFNSGYELILGQLLGGRRGAGPFQQAQQPVTTKRMDPSSVRIISECYVTPQHASDRSKQPYYLTTWDIVMLSVQYIQKGLLYAKPEGNCEENLISNVLDRLKQSLSIALVHFYPLAGRLATKIEENPKSHFVFVDCNNSPGAKFIHAAVDLSVSDIVSPTYVPLVVQSFFDHDRAINYDGHTRPLLSIQVNELVDGVFIGCSMNHAIGDGTSFWHFFKTLSEIFQAQGDTNLKISRPPVLEKWFPEGHGPLLNLPFTNQDELISRFEAPELLERIFHFSAKSIAKLKERANTESNTTKISSFQSLSAFVWRSITK
;
A
#
# COMPACT_ATOMS: atom_id res chain seq x y z
N MET A 1 9.72 -16.44 10.28
CA MET A 1 10.68 -15.45 10.73
C MET A 1 11.46 -16.08 11.85
N GLY A 2 12.31 -17.03 11.46
CA GLY A 2 13.48 -17.43 12.25
C GLY A 2 14.78 -16.95 11.59
N CYS A 3 14.72 -16.14 10.53
CA CYS A 3 15.89 -15.76 9.72
C CYS A 3 15.94 -14.28 9.29
N PHE A 4 15.08 -13.38 9.79
CA PHE A 4 15.17 -11.96 9.45
C PHE A 4 15.04 -11.15 10.74
N ASN A 5 16.14 -10.50 11.16
CA ASN A 5 16.16 -9.60 12.31
C ASN A 5 15.75 -8.19 11.84
N SER A 6 14.75 -7.61 12.51
CA SER A 6 14.25 -6.23 12.37
C SER A 6 13.96 -5.73 10.95
N GLY A 7 12.68 -5.64 10.61
CA GLY A 7 12.23 -4.96 9.40
C GLY A 7 12.11 -3.45 9.62
N TYR A 8 12.57 -2.64 8.66
CA TYR A 8 12.19 -1.24 8.58
C TYR A 8 10.89 -1.14 7.77
N GLU A 9 9.91 -0.43 8.33
CA GLU A 9 8.68 -0.09 7.62
C GLU A 9 8.94 1.18 6.80
N LEU A 10 8.96 1.03 5.48
CA LEU A 10 9.00 2.16 4.56
C LEU A 10 7.56 2.47 4.14
N ILE A 11 6.97 3.41 4.87
CA ILE A 11 5.68 4.00 4.51
C ILE A 11 5.96 5.14 3.52
N LEU A 12 5.90 4.87 2.22
CA LEU A 12 5.72 5.96 1.25
C LEU A 12 4.33 6.56 1.49
N GLY A 13 4.30 7.81 1.94
CA GLY A 13 3.09 8.55 2.24
C GLY A 13 2.86 9.58 1.15
N GLN A 14 1.87 9.36 0.28
CA GLN A 14 1.46 10.41 -0.65
C GLN A 14 0.69 11.50 0.11
N LEU A 15 1.25 12.70 0.14
CA LEU A 15 0.59 13.91 0.61
C LEU A 15 -0.40 14.40 -0.45
N LEU A 16 -1.68 14.46 -0.10
CA LEU A 16 -2.69 15.17 -0.89
C LEU A 16 -2.41 16.69 -0.81
N GLY A 17 -1.92 17.26 -1.90
CA GLY A 17 -1.62 18.69 -2.02
C GLY A 17 -2.86 19.54 -2.29
N GLY A 18 -3.22 20.40 -1.33
CA GLY A 18 -4.19 21.49 -1.49
C GLY A 18 -3.67 22.62 -2.39
N ARG A 19 -4.59 23.33 -3.06
CA ARG A 19 -4.31 24.38 -4.05
C ARG A 19 -3.60 25.62 -3.46
N ARG A 20 -2.67 26.11 -4.29
CA ARG A 20 -1.79 27.31 -4.30
C ARG A 20 -2.16 28.55 -3.47
N GLY A 21 -1.10 29.11 -2.88
CA GLY A 21 -0.84 30.54 -2.75
C GLY A 21 0.55 30.79 -2.17
N ALA A 22 1.59 30.92 -2.99
CA ALA A 22 2.94 31.26 -2.53
C ALA A 22 3.53 32.41 -3.36
N GLY A 23 3.83 33.52 -2.68
CA GLY A 23 4.78 34.54 -3.16
C GLY A 23 6.23 34.05 -2.98
N PRO A 24 7.22 34.74 -3.57
CA PRO A 24 8.57 34.21 -3.70
C PRO A 24 9.37 34.42 -2.41
N PHE A 25 9.94 33.35 -1.87
CA PHE A 25 11.07 33.43 -0.94
C PHE A 25 12.26 32.71 -1.56
N GLN A 26 13.32 33.47 -1.77
CA GLN A 26 14.58 33.03 -2.35
C GLN A 26 15.54 32.73 -1.20
N GLN A 27 15.96 31.46 -1.05
CA GLN A 27 17.10 31.13 -0.22
C GLN A 27 18.00 30.13 -0.95
N ALA A 28 19.28 30.49 -0.97
CA ALA A 28 20.35 29.78 -1.65
C ALA A 28 20.50 28.35 -1.12
N GLN A 29 20.40 27.37 -2.00
CA GLN A 29 20.76 25.98 -1.73
C GLN A 29 22.14 25.70 -2.35
N GLN A 30 23.08 25.23 -1.52
CA GLN A 30 24.27 24.56 -2.00
C GLN A 30 23.87 23.23 -2.65
N PRO A 31 24.57 22.78 -3.72
CA PRO A 31 24.19 21.57 -4.43
C PRO A 31 24.56 20.33 -3.61
N VAL A 32 23.58 19.71 -2.98
CA VAL A 32 23.72 18.35 -2.43
C VAL A 32 23.46 17.39 -3.59
N THR A 33 24.53 16.78 -4.09
CA THR A 33 24.45 15.75 -5.15
C THR A 33 23.79 14.50 -4.57
N THR A 34 22.47 14.37 -4.73
CA THR A 34 21.82 13.06 -4.74
C THR A 34 22.34 12.31 -5.96
N LYS A 35 22.99 11.17 -5.78
CA LYS A 35 23.27 10.25 -6.91
C LYS A 35 21.93 9.92 -7.54
N ARG A 36 21.65 10.48 -8.71
CA ARG A 36 20.47 10.19 -9.52
C ARG A 36 20.65 8.78 -10.06
N MET A 37 20.19 7.78 -9.32
CA MET A 37 20.14 6.40 -9.80
C MET A 37 18.87 6.23 -10.62
N ASP A 38 19.04 5.76 -11.85
CA ASP A 38 18.00 5.59 -12.85
C ASP A 38 17.04 4.45 -12.43
N PRO A 39 15.71 4.65 -12.53
CA PRO A 39 14.70 3.58 -12.45
C PRO A 39 15.02 2.32 -13.27
N SER A 40 15.85 2.43 -14.31
CA SER A 40 16.35 1.30 -15.12
C SER A 40 17.20 0.27 -14.36
N SER A 41 17.50 0.50 -13.08
CA SER A 41 18.29 -0.40 -12.22
C SER A 41 17.53 -1.61 -11.66
N VAL A 42 16.18 -1.61 -11.67
CA VAL A 42 15.39 -2.76 -11.19
C VAL A 42 15.18 -3.75 -12.33
N ARG A 43 15.70 -4.97 -12.16
CA ARG A 43 15.56 -6.06 -13.14
C ARG A 43 14.46 -7.03 -12.73
N ILE A 44 13.38 -7.10 -13.51
CA ILE A 44 12.34 -8.10 -13.32
C ILE A 44 12.89 -9.48 -13.70
N ILE A 45 12.82 -10.44 -12.76
CA ILE A 45 13.26 -11.82 -12.95
C ILE A 45 12.09 -12.69 -13.41
N SER A 46 10.94 -12.55 -12.75
CA SER A 46 9.73 -13.30 -13.10
C SER A 46 8.48 -12.58 -12.60
N GLU A 47 7.36 -12.80 -13.28
CA GLU A 47 6.04 -12.39 -12.82
C GLU A 47 5.04 -13.53 -12.99
N CYS A 48 4.07 -13.60 -12.09
CA CYS A 48 2.95 -14.53 -12.17
C CYS A 48 1.71 -13.92 -11.53
N TYR A 49 0.58 -14.56 -11.74
CA TYR A 49 -0.63 -14.27 -10.98
C TYR A 49 -0.87 -15.34 -9.93
N VAL A 50 -1.32 -14.92 -8.75
CA VAL A 50 -1.68 -15.79 -7.63
C VAL A 50 -3.19 -15.71 -7.42
N THR A 51 -3.84 -16.85 -7.56
CA THR A 51 -5.27 -17.01 -7.29
C THR A 51 -5.51 -17.47 -5.85
N PRO A 52 -6.72 -17.25 -5.30
CA PRO A 52 -7.13 -17.90 -4.07
C PRO A 52 -6.93 -19.42 -4.17
N GLN A 53 -6.52 -20.06 -3.07
CA GLN A 53 -6.29 -21.50 -3.03
C GLN A 53 -7.55 -22.29 -3.42
N HIS A 54 -8.72 -21.75 -3.08
CA HIS A 54 -10.03 -22.22 -3.52
C HIS A 54 -10.99 -21.03 -3.62
N ALA A 55 -11.95 -21.11 -4.55
CA ALA A 55 -13.00 -20.12 -4.67
C ALA A 55 -14.02 -20.28 -3.53
N SER A 56 -14.43 -19.18 -2.92
CA SER A 56 -15.52 -19.18 -1.95
C SER A 56 -16.86 -18.97 -2.65
N ASP A 57 -17.98 -19.42 -2.07
CA ASP A 57 -19.29 -19.10 -2.65
C ASP A 57 -19.56 -17.59 -2.70
N ARG A 58 -18.97 -16.83 -1.76
CA ARG A 58 -19.04 -15.36 -1.75
C ARG A 58 -18.30 -14.74 -2.92
N SER A 59 -17.19 -15.30 -3.38
CA SER A 59 -16.45 -14.77 -4.53
C SER A 59 -17.17 -14.98 -5.86
N LYS A 60 -18.27 -15.76 -5.89
CA LYS A 60 -19.10 -15.90 -7.09
C LYS A 60 -20.01 -14.69 -7.32
N GLN A 61 -20.24 -13.88 -6.28
CA GLN A 61 -21.10 -12.71 -6.34
C GLN A 61 -20.27 -11.43 -6.57
N PRO A 62 -20.85 -10.41 -7.22
CA PRO A 62 -20.25 -9.07 -7.27
C PRO A 62 -19.95 -8.55 -5.86
N TYR A 63 -18.73 -8.05 -5.66
CA TYR A 63 -18.38 -7.36 -4.41
C TYR A 63 -18.62 -5.86 -4.58
N TYR A 64 -19.70 -5.38 -3.98
CA TYR A 64 -20.16 -4.01 -4.13
C TYR A 64 -19.37 -3.03 -3.28
N LEU A 65 -19.09 -1.87 -3.88
CA LEU A 65 -18.39 -0.76 -3.23
C LEU A 65 -19.39 0.11 -2.47
N THR A 66 -19.02 0.56 -1.27
CA THR A 66 -19.77 1.58 -0.53
C THR A 66 -19.48 2.99 -1.05
N THR A 67 -20.22 3.99 -0.58
CA THR A 67 -19.98 5.40 -0.94
C THR A 67 -18.55 5.82 -0.62
N TRP A 68 -17.98 5.37 0.49
CA TRP A 68 -16.59 5.66 0.89
C TRP A 68 -15.56 4.97 0.00
N ASP A 69 -15.87 3.79 -0.51
CA ASP A 69 -15.02 3.07 -1.44
C ASP A 69 -15.00 3.77 -2.82
N ILE A 70 -16.17 4.22 -3.29
CA ILE A 70 -16.34 4.91 -4.58
C ILE A 70 -15.54 6.21 -4.65
N VAL A 71 -15.51 7.02 -3.58
CA VAL A 71 -14.74 8.28 -3.59
C VAL A 71 -13.24 8.05 -3.74
N MET A 72 -12.75 6.84 -3.47
CA MET A 72 -11.34 6.48 -3.66
C MET A 72 -11.00 6.12 -5.10
N LEU A 73 -11.97 5.96 -6.01
CA LEU A 73 -11.71 5.54 -7.40
C LEU A 73 -10.76 6.48 -8.16
N SER A 74 -10.75 7.78 -7.83
CA SER A 74 -9.86 8.79 -8.43
C SER A 74 -8.54 9.00 -7.68
N VAL A 75 -8.35 8.31 -6.56
CA VAL A 75 -7.11 8.33 -5.75
C VAL A 75 -6.14 7.27 -6.24
N GLN A 76 -4.85 7.42 -5.94
CA GLN A 76 -3.84 6.40 -6.22
C GLN A 76 -4.03 5.13 -5.39
N TYR A 77 -3.39 4.04 -5.85
CA TYR A 77 -3.22 2.82 -5.05
C TYR A 77 -2.47 3.13 -3.74
N ILE A 78 -2.84 2.46 -2.66
CA ILE A 78 -2.05 2.52 -1.43
C ILE A 78 -0.83 1.60 -1.57
N GLN A 79 0.36 2.15 -1.29
CA GLN A 79 1.63 1.44 -1.37
C GLN A 79 2.35 1.46 -0.02
N LYS A 80 2.84 0.30 0.43
CA LYS A 80 3.70 0.17 1.61
C LYS A 80 4.72 -0.94 1.41
N GLY A 81 5.95 -0.67 1.83
CA GLY A 81 7.08 -1.56 1.67
C GLY A 81 7.66 -2.01 3.01
N LEU A 82 8.15 -3.24 3.03
CA LEU A 82 8.89 -3.81 4.16
C LEU A 82 10.30 -4.15 3.72
N LEU A 83 11.30 -3.57 4.39
CA LEU A 83 12.71 -3.79 4.11
C LEU A 83 13.33 -4.70 5.17
N TYR A 84 13.96 -5.78 4.74
CA TYR A 84 14.59 -6.79 5.60
C TYR A 84 16.06 -6.97 5.22
N ALA A 85 16.95 -6.96 6.22
CA ALA A 85 18.34 -7.36 6.04
C ALA A 85 18.45 -8.89 6.02
N LYS A 86 19.25 -9.45 5.11
CA LYS A 86 19.60 -10.88 5.12
C LYS A 86 20.40 -11.18 6.41
N PRO A 87 20.17 -12.34 7.04
CA PRO A 87 20.90 -12.71 8.25
C PRO A 87 22.39 -12.91 7.95
N GLU A 88 23.26 -12.50 8.89
CA GLU A 88 24.71 -12.71 8.78
C GLU A 88 25.04 -14.22 8.92
N GLY A 89 25.65 -14.82 7.88
CA GLY A 89 26.06 -16.23 7.87
C GLY A 89 25.96 -16.88 6.49
N ASN A 90 26.32 -18.18 6.39
CA ASN A 90 26.10 -18.98 5.18
C ASN A 90 24.60 -19.03 4.87
N CYS A 91 24.16 -18.10 4.03
CA CYS A 91 22.82 -18.12 3.47
C CYS A 91 22.71 -19.39 2.62
N GLU A 92 21.71 -20.22 2.89
CA GLU A 92 21.40 -21.36 2.04
C GLU A 92 21.22 -20.86 0.59
N GLU A 93 21.85 -21.52 -0.38
CA GLU A 93 21.77 -21.16 -1.81
C GLU A 93 20.32 -21.00 -2.32
N ASN A 94 19.35 -21.61 -1.62
CA ASN A 94 17.93 -21.60 -1.98
C ASN A 94 17.05 -20.67 -1.10
N LEU A 95 17.63 -19.84 -0.23
CA LEU A 95 16.86 -19.01 0.72
C LEU A 95 15.79 -18.16 0.03
N ILE A 96 16.17 -17.42 -1.03
CA ILE A 96 15.24 -16.54 -1.75
C ILE A 96 14.16 -17.35 -2.46
N SER A 97 14.51 -18.45 -3.14
CA SER A 97 13.52 -19.31 -3.80
C SER A 97 12.49 -19.83 -2.79
N ASN A 98 12.96 -20.34 -1.64
CA ASN A 98 12.09 -20.84 -0.57
C ASN A 98 11.17 -19.73 -0.02
N VAL A 99 11.67 -18.51 0.14
CA VAL A 99 10.87 -17.36 0.57
C VAL A 99 9.80 -17.01 -0.48
N LEU A 100 10.17 -16.97 -1.76
CA LEU A 100 9.24 -16.66 -2.85
C LEU A 100 8.11 -17.69 -2.94
N ASP A 101 8.43 -18.98 -2.91
CA ASP A 101 7.43 -20.05 -3.02
C ASP A 101 6.48 -20.06 -1.82
N ARG A 102 7.03 -19.91 -0.62
CA ARG A 102 6.22 -19.78 0.60
C ARG A 102 5.35 -18.53 0.59
N LEU A 103 5.85 -17.41 0.07
CA LEU A 103 5.09 -16.17 0.00
C LEU A 103 3.94 -16.29 -1.00
N LYS A 104 4.16 -16.91 -2.16
CA LYS A 104 3.10 -17.23 -3.14
C LYS A 104 2.04 -18.15 -2.54
N GLN A 105 2.45 -19.22 -1.86
CA GLN A 105 1.53 -20.14 -1.20
C GLN A 105 0.72 -19.42 -0.11
N SER A 106 1.37 -18.61 0.71
CA SER A 106 0.72 -17.85 1.79
C SER A 106 -0.24 -16.81 1.23
N LEU A 107 0.12 -16.16 0.13
CA LEU A 107 -0.75 -15.23 -0.59
C LEU A 107 -1.99 -15.95 -1.14
N SER A 108 -1.82 -17.13 -1.75
CA SER A 108 -2.94 -17.93 -2.25
C SER A 108 -3.94 -18.30 -1.14
N ILE A 109 -3.45 -18.67 0.04
CA ILE A 109 -4.31 -18.95 1.21
C ILE A 109 -4.95 -17.66 1.74
N ALA A 110 -4.19 -16.56 1.86
CA ALA A 110 -4.72 -15.28 2.34
C ALA A 110 -5.85 -14.76 1.44
N LEU A 111 -5.71 -14.92 0.12
CA LEU A 111 -6.72 -14.51 -0.86
C LEU A 111 -8.03 -15.29 -0.77
N VAL A 112 -8.10 -16.43 -0.08
CA VAL A 112 -9.39 -17.06 0.27
C VAL A 112 -10.19 -16.14 1.19
N HIS A 113 -9.53 -15.57 2.20
CA HIS A 113 -10.15 -14.69 3.18
C HIS A 113 -10.33 -13.27 2.65
N PHE A 114 -9.43 -12.82 1.77
CA PHE A 114 -9.44 -11.48 1.16
C PHE A 114 -9.76 -11.56 -0.35
N TYR A 115 -10.73 -12.39 -0.73
CA TYR A 115 -11.04 -12.67 -2.14
C TYR A 115 -11.26 -11.45 -3.04
N PRO A 116 -11.79 -10.29 -2.59
CA PRO A 116 -11.92 -9.12 -3.47
C PRO A 116 -10.57 -8.63 -4.01
N LEU A 117 -9.46 -8.84 -3.28
CA LEU A 117 -8.12 -8.45 -3.73
C LEU A 117 -7.63 -9.25 -4.95
N ALA A 118 -8.20 -10.43 -5.20
CA ALA A 118 -7.91 -11.22 -6.38
C ALA A 118 -8.77 -10.83 -7.59
N GLY A 119 -9.79 -9.99 -7.44
CA GLY A 119 -10.73 -9.62 -8.51
C GLY A 119 -10.23 -8.50 -9.42
N ARG A 120 -11.15 -7.93 -10.20
CA ARG A 120 -10.99 -6.71 -11.01
C ARG A 120 -12.20 -5.80 -10.83
N LEU A 121 -12.01 -4.50 -11.02
CA LEU A 121 -13.16 -3.61 -11.12
C LEU A 121 -13.93 -3.91 -12.41
N ALA A 122 -15.25 -3.81 -12.31
CA ALA A 122 -16.17 -3.91 -13.43
C ALA A 122 -17.22 -2.81 -13.31
N THR A 123 -17.69 -2.32 -14.46
CA THR A 123 -18.76 -1.35 -14.54
C THR A 123 -19.97 -1.97 -15.23
N LYS A 124 -21.12 -1.96 -14.56
CA LYS A 124 -22.42 -2.27 -15.18
C LYS A 124 -23.12 -0.97 -15.54
N ILE A 125 -23.59 -0.89 -16.77
CA ILE A 125 -24.40 0.23 -17.28
C ILE A 125 -25.83 -0.27 -17.49
N GLU A 126 -26.80 0.42 -16.92
CA GLU A 126 -28.22 0.24 -17.20
C GLU A 126 -28.70 1.46 -18.00
N GLU A 127 -29.45 1.29 -19.07
CA GLU A 127 -29.78 2.40 -19.99
C GLU A 127 -31.06 3.18 -19.63
N ASN A 128 -31.94 2.61 -18.79
CA ASN A 128 -33.28 3.19 -18.51
C ASN A 128 -33.67 3.10 -17.03
N PRO A 129 -33.37 4.12 -16.20
CA PRO A 129 -32.58 5.31 -16.49
C PRO A 129 -31.07 5.01 -16.58
N LYS A 130 -30.31 5.82 -17.33
CA LYS A 130 -28.86 5.62 -17.48
C LYS A 130 -28.17 5.63 -16.11
N SER A 131 -27.64 4.49 -15.70
CA SER A 131 -27.04 4.29 -14.37
C SER A 131 -25.75 3.50 -14.47
N HIS A 132 -24.72 3.91 -13.73
CA HIS A 132 -23.40 3.28 -13.73
C HIS A 132 -23.09 2.72 -12.35
N PHE A 133 -22.78 1.44 -12.30
CA PHE A 133 -22.46 0.73 -11.06
C PHE A 133 -21.07 0.12 -11.14
N VAL A 134 -20.17 0.56 -10.27
CA VAL A 134 -18.83 0.00 -10.16
C VAL A 134 -18.79 -1.00 -9.01
N PHE A 135 -18.27 -2.18 -9.29
CA PHE A 135 -18.11 -3.28 -8.33
C PHE A 135 -16.84 -4.06 -8.64
N VAL A 136 -16.49 -5.03 -7.79
CA VAL A 136 -15.40 -5.97 -8.08
C VAL A 136 -15.98 -7.28 -8.59
N ASP A 137 -15.59 -7.67 -9.80
CA ASP A 137 -15.79 -9.01 -10.33
C ASP A 137 -14.63 -9.92 -9.88
N CYS A 138 -14.97 -10.93 -9.10
CA CYS A 138 -14.01 -11.91 -8.57
C CYS A 138 -13.92 -13.18 -9.42
N ASN A 139 -14.78 -13.36 -10.43
CA ASN A 139 -14.82 -14.56 -11.26
C ASN A 139 -13.88 -14.46 -12.47
N ASN A 140 -13.86 -13.31 -13.14
CA ASN A 140 -13.10 -13.11 -14.39
C ASN A 140 -11.79 -12.37 -14.14
N SER A 141 -10.94 -12.94 -13.30
CA SER A 141 -9.65 -12.33 -12.95
C SER A 141 -8.53 -13.35 -12.95
N PRO A 142 -7.32 -13.01 -13.45
CA PRO A 142 -6.16 -13.86 -13.31
C PRO A 142 -5.64 -13.93 -11.86
N GLY A 143 -6.10 -13.04 -10.96
CA GLY A 143 -5.72 -13.01 -9.55
C GLY A 143 -4.90 -11.76 -9.18
N ALA A 144 -4.23 -11.84 -8.02
CA ALA A 144 -3.27 -10.84 -7.57
C ALA A 144 -1.94 -11.01 -8.32
N LYS A 145 -1.25 -9.91 -8.63
CA LYS A 145 0.05 -9.99 -9.32
C LYS A 145 1.18 -10.22 -8.32
N PHE A 146 2.12 -11.09 -8.68
CA PHE A 146 3.31 -11.36 -7.89
C PHE A 146 4.54 -11.19 -8.79
N ILE A 147 5.46 -10.33 -8.37
CA ILE A 147 6.66 -9.96 -9.13
C ILE A 147 7.88 -10.28 -8.30
N HIS A 148 8.86 -10.94 -8.91
CA HIS A 148 10.20 -11.10 -8.37
C HIS A 148 11.16 -10.27 -9.21
N ALA A 149 11.89 -9.39 -8.56
CA ALA A 149 12.87 -8.51 -9.16
C ALA A 149 14.18 -8.52 -8.35
N ALA A 150 15.26 -8.06 -8.96
CA ALA A 150 16.53 -7.82 -8.28
C ALA A 150 17.06 -6.43 -8.61
N VAL A 151 17.80 -5.87 -7.67
CA VAL A 151 18.44 -4.56 -7.80
C VAL A 151 19.77 -4.56 -7.05
N ASP A 152 20.79 -3.95 -7.66
CA ASP A 152 22.15 -3.88 -7.10
C ASP A 152 22.25 -2.71 -6.10
N LEU A 153 21.50 -2.83 -5.00
CA LEU A 153 21.49 -1.88 -3.88
C LEU A 153 21.57 -2.66 -2.57
N SER A 154 22.24 -2.07 -1.58
CA SER A 154 22.22 -2.56 -0.21
C SER A 154 21.06 -1.94 0.59
N VAL A 155 20.74 -2.53 1.74
CA VAL A 155 19.86 -1.94 2.75
C VAL A 155 20.35 -0.54 3.14
N SER A 156 21.68 -0.37 3.31
CA SER A 156 22.28 0.92 3.68
C SER A 156 22.06 1.99 2.62
N ASP A 157 22.12 1.62 1.34
CA ASP A 157 21.87 2.56 0.23
C ASP A 157 20.44 3.13 0.27
N ILE A 158 19.49 2.42 0.87
CA ILE A 158 18.10 2.84 1.03
C ILE A 158 17.91 3.68 2.30
N VAL A 159 18.46 3.25 3.44
CA VAL A 159 18.13 3.85 4.75
C VAL A 159 19.07 4.96 5.21
N SER A 160 20.31 5.01 4.70
CA SER A 160 21.32 6.00 5.11
C SER A 160 21.16 7.39 4.48
N PRO A 161 20.67 7.54 3.23
CA PRO A 161 20.47 8.85 2.64
C PRO A 161 19.47 9.73 3.41
N THR A 162 19.64 11.05 3.31
CA THR A 162 18.71 12.02 3.93
C THR A 162 17.31 11.99 3.31
N TYR A 163 17.25 11.72 2.01
CA TYR A 163 16.02 11.58 1.26
C TYR A 163 15.90 10.14 0.78
N VAL A 164 14.68 9.61 0.75
CA VAL A 164 14.41 8.27 0.22
C VAL A 164 14.85 8.25 -1.26
N PRO A 165 15.72 7.31 -1.67
CA PRO A 165 16.17 7.22 -3.05
C PRO A 165 14.99 7.03 -4.01
N LEU A 166 14.96 7.77 -5.13
CA LEU A 166 13.87 7.73 -6.11
C LEU A 166 13.62 6.32 -6.67
N VAL A 167 14.66 5.50 -6.79
CA VAL A 167 14.58 4.10 -7.23
C VAL A 167 13.64 3.25 -6.36
N VAL A 168 13.42 3.63 -5.09
CA VAL A 168 12.48 2.91 -4.20
C VAL A 168 11.05 2.96 -4.74
N GLN A 169 10.68 3.98 -5.53
CA GLN A 169 9.37 4.03 -6.21
C GLN A 169 9.21 2.86 -7.18
N SER A 170 10.29 2.40 -7.81
CA SER A 170 10.31 1.25 -8.72
C SER A 170 10.27 -0.10 -8.00
N PHE A 171 10.31 -0.13 -6.67
CA PHE A 171 10.13 -1.36 -5.88
C PHE A 171 8.65 -1.73 -5.70
N PHE A 172 7.76 -0.87 -6.19
CA PHE A 172 6.32 -1.06 -6.21
C PHE A 172 5.83 -1.17 -7.64
N ASP A 173 4.93 -2.11 -7.86
CA ASP A 173 4.08 -2.10 -9.05
C ASP A 173 3.00 -1.01 -8.90
N HIS A 174 2.34 -0.62 -9.98
CA HIS A 174 1.25 0.37 -9.93
C HIS A 174 1.66 1.78 -9.43
N ASP A 175 2.94 2.16 -9.52
CA ASP A 175 3.33 3.54 -9.24
C ASP A 175 2.47 4.52 -10.06
N ARG A 176 1.94 5.54 -9.38
CA ARG A 176 1.02 6.56 -9.91
C ARG A 176 -0.29 6.04 -10.52
N ALA A 177 -0.58 4.73 -10.47
CA ALA A 177 -1.86 4.21 -10.93
C ALA A 177 -2.98 4.70 -10.02
N ILE A 178 -4.12 5.07 -10.61
CA ILE A 178 -5.32 5.41 -9.85
C ILE A 178 -6.20 4.18 -9.68
N ASN A 179 -7.02 4.15 -8.64
CA ASN A 179 -7.83 2.99 -8.29
C ASN A 179 -8.77 2.56 -9.41
N TYR A 180 -9.30 3.49 -10.22
CA TYR A 180 -10.13 3.14 -11.37
C TYR A 180 -9.39 2.31 -12.44
N ASP A 181 -8.05 2.38 -12.50
CA ASP A 181 -7.25 1.52 -13.38
C ASP A 181 -7.39 0.03 -13.00
N GLY A 182 -7.96 -0.29 -11.82
CA GLY A 182 -8.31 -1.65 -11.40
C GLY A 182 -9.28 -2.40 -12.31
N HIS A 183 -9.85 -1.74 -13.33
CA HIS A 183 -10.57 -2.42 -14.42
C HIS A 183 -9.65 -3.28 -15.29
N THR A 184 -8.42 -2.82 -15.53
CA THR A 184 -7.43 -3.51 -16.36
C THR A 184 -6.21 -3.97 -15.56
N ARG A 185 -5.99 -3.38 -14.39
CA ARG A 185 -4.87 -3.67 -13.50
C ARG A 185 -5.27 -4.53 -12.29
N PRO A 186 -4.34 -5.33 -11.74
CA PRO A 186 -4.54 -6.03 -10.47
C PRO A 186 -4.98 -5.13 -9.32
N LEU A 187 -5.94 -5.59 -8.52
CA LEU A 187 -6.33 -4.88 -7.28
C LEU A 187 -5.30 -5.06 -6.16
N LEU A 188 -4.44 -6.06 -6.28
CA LEU A 188 -3.32 -6.34 -5.39
C LEU A 188 -2.10 -6.75 -6.22
N SER A 189 -0.94 -6.17 -5.89
CA SER A 189 0.36 -6.59 -6.41
C SER A 189 1.38 -6.68 -5.28
N ILE A 190 2.14 -7.77 -5.24
CA ILE A 190 3.28 -7.98 -4.34
C ILE A 190 4.55 -8.06 -5.19
N GLN A 191 5.49 -7.14 -4.96
CA GLN A 191 6.79 -7.12 -5.62
C GLN A 191 7.88 -7.39 -4.60
N VAL A 192 8.56 -8.53 -4.76
CA VAL A 192 9.73 -8.91 -3.97
C VAL A 192 10.98 -8.49 -4.74
N ASN A 193 11.75 -7.57 -4.16
CA ASN A 193 13.00 -7.06 -4.73
C ASN A 193 14.16 -7.62 -3.91
N GLU A 194 14.98 -8.45 -4.54
CA GLU A 194 16.24 -8.90 -3.96
C GLU A 194 17.27 -7.75 -4.00
N LEU A 195 17.83 -7.47 -2.83
CA LEU A 195 18.95 -6.54 -2.61
C LEU A 195 20.23 -7.34 -2.38
N VAL A 196 21.38 -6.66 -2.47
CA VAL A 196 22.70 -7.26 -2.24
C VAL A 196 22.75 -7.98 -0.89
N ASP A 197 22.28 -7.31 0.16
CA ASP A 197 22.31 -7.75 1.56
C ASP A 197 20.90 -7.79 2.19
N GLY A 198 19.84 -7.83 1.38
CA GLY A 198 18.48 -7.70 1.89
C GLY A 198 17.37 -8.15 0.93
N VAL A 199 16.13 -7.91 1.35
CA VAL A 199 14.92 -8.07 0.55
C VAL A 199 13.97 -6.92 0.86
N PHE A 200 13.39 -6.32 -0.18
CA PHE A 200 12.30 -5.37 -0.05
C PHE A 200 11.01 -5.98 -0.60
N ILE A 201 9.96 -6.03 0.22
CA ILE A 201 8.62 -6.50 -0.18
C ILE A 201 7.73 -5.28 -0.33
N GLY A 202 7.49 -4.86 -1.56
CA GLY A 202 6.52 -3.82 -1.93
C GLY A 202 5.13 -4.42 -2.10
N CYS A 203 4.12 -3.76 -1.55
CA CYS A 203 2.72 -4.09 -1.80
C CYS A 203 1.96 -2.87 -2.30
N SER A 204 1.23 -3.06 -3.39
CA SER A 204 0.32 -2.09 -3.98
C SER A 204 -1.09 -2.65 -3.91
N MET A 205 -1.99 -1.94 -3.23
CA MET A 205 -3.38 -2.33 -3.06
C MET A 205 -4.30 -1.23 -3.57
N ASN A 206 -5.35 -1.60 -4.28
CA ASN A 206 -6.37 -0.67 -4.72
C ASN A 206 -7.10 -0.10 -3.50
N HIS A 207 -6.99 1.21 -3.28
CA HIS A 207 -7.47 1.89 -2.08
C HIS A 207 -9.01 1.95 -2.02
N ALA A 208 -9.72 1.70 -3.12
CA ALA A 208 -11.17 1.53 -3.11
C ALA A 208 -11.62 0.21 -2.46
N ILE A 209 -10.69 -0.74 -2.22
CA ILE A 209 -11.00 -2.05 -1.62
C ILE A 209 -10.67 -2.07 -0.13
N GLY A 210 -9.81 -1.16 0.34
CA GLY A 210 -9.38 -1.12 1.74
C GLY A 210 -8.67 0.18 2.11
N ASP A 211 -8.75 0.51 3.39
CA ASP A 211 -8.01 1.61 4.01
C ASP A 211 -6.69 1.14 4.66
N GLY A 212 -5.97 2.03 5.31
CA GLY A 212 -4.72 1.69 6.01
C GLY A 212 -4.90 0.60 7.08
N THR A 213 -6.04 0.54 7.74
CA THR A 213 -6.34 -0.50 8.75
C THR A 213 -6.50 -1.86 8.09
N SER A 214 -7.28 -1.92 7.02
CA SER A 214 -7.55 -3.14 6.24
C SER A 214 -6.29 -3.64 5.55
N PHE A 215 -5.46 -2.73 5.05
CA PHE A 215 -4.15 -3.03 4.47
C PHE A 215 -3.24 -3.74 5.48
N TRP A 216 -3.09 -3.20 6.70
CA TRP A 216 -2.27 -3.83 7.74
C TRP A 216 -2.87 -5.13 8.27
N HIS A 217 -4.20 -5.25 8.27
CA HIS A 217 -4.87 -6.50 8.60
C HIS A 217 -4.54 -7.60 7.57
N PHE A 218 -4.53 -7.27 6.28
CA PHE A 218 -4.06 -8.18 5.23
C PHE A 218 -2.60 -8.61 5.45
N PHE A 219 -1.69 -7.66 5.66
CA PHE A 219 -0.27 -7.96 5.92
C PHE A 219 -0.05 -8.86 7.14
N LYS A 220 -0.76 -8.56 8.24
CA LYS A 220 -0.68 -9.38 9.46
C LYS A 220 -1.16 -10.81 9.19
N THR A 221 -2.26 -10.96 8.46
CA THR A 221 -2.80 -12.27 8.10
C THR A 221 -1.87 -13.02 7.16
N LEU A 222 -1.30 -12.35 6.15
CA LEU A 222 -0.30 -12.94 5.25
C LEU A 222 0.93 -13.42 6.02
N SER A 223 1.42 -12.63 6.97
CA SER A 223 2.56 -13.00 7.83
C SER A 223 2.23 -14.19 8.73
N GLU A 224 1.05 -14.20 9.35
CA GLU A 224 0.57 -15.33 10.16
C GLU A 224 0.54 -16.64 9.36
N ILE A 225 -0.05 -16.61 8.17
CA ILE A 225 -0.09 -17.75 7.25
C ILE A 225 1.33 -18.17 6.85
N PHE A 226 2.19 -17.22 6.51
CA PHE A 226 3.58 -17.50 6.17
C PHE A 226 4.34 -18.18 7.31
N GLN A 227 4.07 -17.83 8.56
CA GLN A 227 4.68 -18.49 9.73
C GLN A 227 4.19 -19.90 9.97
N ALA A 228 2.96 -20.23 9.56
CA ALA A 228 2.35 -21.54 9.79
C ALA A 228 2.94 -22.67 8.91
N GLN A 229 3.84 -22.35 7.97
CA GLN A 229 4.61 -23.34 7.17
C GLN A 229 3.76 -24.42 6.48
N GLY A 230 2.57 -24.07 6.01
CA GLY A 230 1.71 -25.00 5.29
C GLY A 230 0.86 -25.92 6.17
N ASP A 231 0.68 -25.59 7.46
CA ASP A 231 -0.33 -26.23 8.30
C ASP A 231 -1.72 -26.11 7.67
N THR A 232 -2.26 -27.25 7.23
CA THR A 232 -3.57 -27.34 6.56
C THR A 232 -4.74 -27.07 7.49
N ASN A 233 -4.52 -27.07 8.82
CA ASN A 233 -5.53 -26.76 9.83
C ASN A 233 -5.42 -25.32 10.35
N LEU A 234 -4.60 -24.48 9.73
CA LEU A 234 -4.43 -23.09 10.13
C LEU A 234 -5.78 -22.36 10.18
N LYS A 235 -6.10 -21.83 11.37
CA LYS A 235 -7.18 -20.87 11.56
C LYS A 235 -6.56 -19.50 11.77
N ILE A 236 -6.83 -18.57 10.84
CA ILE A 236 -6.36 -17.19 11.00
C ILE A 236 -6.98 -16.55 12.24
N SER A 237 -6.16 -15.83 13.01
CA SER A 237 -6.54 -15.30 14.32
C SER A 237 -7.68 -14.29 14.25
N ARG A 238 -7.77 -13.53 13.14
CA ARG A 238 -8.78 -12.49 12.93
C ARG A 238 -9.27 -12.52 11.48
N PRO A 239 -10.34 -13.24 11.14
CA PRO A 239 -10.93 -13.19 9.81
C PRO A 239 -11.42 -11.78 9.44
N PRO A 240 -11.27 -11.34 8.17
CA PRO A 240 -11.81 -10.06 7.72
C PRO A 240 -13.34 -10.11 7.64
N VAL A 241 -13.98 -9.00 8.03
CA VAL A 241 -15.42 -8.81 7.82
C VAL A 241 -15.61 -8.14 6.47
N LEU A 242 -16.03 -8.94 5.48
CA LEU A 242 -16.21 -8.47 4.09
C LEU A 242 -17.65 -8.09 3.77
N GLU A 243 -18.60 -8.35 4.67
CA GLU A 243 -19.98 -7.90 4.53
C GLU A 243 -20.03 -6.38 4.73
N LYS A 244 -20.27 -5.65 3.63
CA LYS A 244 -20.37 -4.21 3.65
C LYS A 244 -21.72 -3.80 4.23
N TRP A 245 -21.69 -2.81 5.11
CA TRP A 245 -22.90 -2.18 5.63
C TRP A 245 -23.34 -1.06 4.70
N PHE A 246 -24.62 -1.05 4.33
CA PHE A 246 -25.25 -0.01 3.54
C PHE A 246 -26.44 0.58 4.33
N PRO A 247 -26.68 1.90 4.26
CA PRO A 247 -27.91 2.48 4.78
C PRO A 247 -29.14 1.88 4.11
N GLU A 248 -30.24 1.76 4.85
CA GLU A 248 -31.51 1.22 4.34
C GLU A 248 -31.98 2.01 3.10
N GLY A 249 -32.26 1.30 2.00
CA GLY A 249 -32.67 1.89 0.73
C GLY A 249 -31.54 2.47 -0.14
N HIS A 250 -30.27 2.39 0.28
CA HIS A 250 -29.14 3.03 -0.40
C HIS A 250 -28.02 2.05 -0.82
N GLY A 251 -28.34 0.79 -1.08
CA GLY A 251 -27.35 -0.20 -1.52
C GLY A 251 -27.97 -1.52 -1.98
N PRO A 252 -27.13 -2.47 -2.45
CA PRO A 252 -25.68 -2.33 -2.60
C PRO A 252 -25.26 -1.65 -3.92
N LEU A 253 -26.22 -1.39 -4.80
CA LEU A 253 -26.00 -0.72 -6.08
C LEU A 253 -26.07 0.80 -5.91
N LEU A 254 -24.91 1.45 -5.92
CA LEU A 254 -24.79 2.90 -5.87
C LEU A 254 -24.65 3.45 -7.29
N ASN A 255 -25.65 4.18 -7.75
CA ASN A 255 -25.59 4.85 -9.05
C ASN A 255 -24.63 6.03 -8.98
N LEU A 256 -23.62 6.03 -9.84
CA LEU A 256 -22.69 7.15 -9.95
C LEU A 256 -23.35 8.31 -10.72
N PRO A 257 -23.28 9.55 -10.21
CA PRO A 257 -23.93 10.71 -10.82
C PRO A 257 -23.17 11.26 -12.05
N PHE A 258 -22.58 10.38 -12.87
CA PHE A 258 -21.75 10.74 -14.00
C PHE A 258 -22.20 10.00 -15.26
N THR A 259 -22.05 10.65 -16.40
CA THR A 259 -22.44 10.07 -17.70
C THR A 259 -21.27 9.58 -18.53
N ASN A 260 -20.05 10.02 -18.19
CA ASN A 260 -18.78 9.62 -18.81
C ASN A 260 -17.69 9.41 -17.73
N GLN A 261 -16.74 8.51 -18.00
CA GLN A 261 -15.58 8.22 -17.16
C GLN A 261 -14.71 9.46 -16.90
N ASP A 262 -14.58 10.36 -17.87
CA ASP A 262 -13.75 11.58 -17.74
C ASP A 262 -14.28 12.56 -16.68
N GLU A 263 -15.56 12.46 -16.30
CA GLU A 263 -16.16 13.26 -15.22
C GLU A 263 -15.81 12.70 -13.84
N LEU A 264 -15.58 11.40 -13.74
CA LEU A 264 -15.26 10.70 -12.49
C LEU A 264 -13.76 10.75 -12.17
N ILE A 265 -12.92 10.73 -13.21
CA ILE A 265 -11.49 10.48 -13.08
C ILE A 265 -10.67 11.75 -13.32
N SER A 266 -10.09 12.27 -12.23
CA SER A 266 -9.06 13.31 -12.29
C SER A 266 -7.68 12.68 -12.09
N ARG A 267 -6.84 12.71 -13.12
CA ARG A 267 -5.44 12.27 -13.02
C ARG A 267 -4.57 13.45 -12.66
N PHE A 268 -4.27 13.58 -11.36
CA PHE A 268 -3.31 14.58 -10.90
C PHE A 268 -1.89 14.02 -11.01
N GLU A 269 -1.06 14.67 -11.82
CA GLU A 269 0.38 14.43 -11.85
C GLU A 269 1.07 15.32 -10.82
N ALA A 270 1.52 14.70 -9.73
CA ALA A 270 2.38 15.38 -8.79
C ALA A 270 3.75 15.67 -9.44
N PRO A 271 4.38 16.82 -9.13
CA PRO A 271 5.77 17.06 -9.50
C PRO A 271 6.68 16.03 -8.82
N GLU A 272 7.95 15.96 -9.25
CA GLU A 272 8.93 15.16 -8.52
C GLU A 272 9.08 15.70 -7.10
N LEU A 273 8.74 14.88 -6.11
CA LEU A 273 8.82 15.21 -4.70
C LEU A 273 9.95 14.41 -4.07
N LEU A 274 10.75 15.06 -3.22
CA LEU A 274 11.72 14.39 -2.38
C LEU A 274 11.03 13.95 -1.09
N GLU A 275 11.08 12.65 -0.79
CA GLU A 275 10.57 12.11 0.46
C GLU A 275 11.67 12.08 1.53
N ARG A 276 11.33 12.45 2.77
CA ARG A 276 12.23 12.37 3.92
C ARG A 276 11.51 11.77 5.11
N ILE A 277 12.18 10.83 5.77
CA ILE A 277 11.69 10.19 6.99
C ILE A 277 12.28 10.92 8.21
N PHE A 278 11.40 11.39 9.08
CA PHE A 278 11.77 12.04 10.33
C PHE A 278 11.57 11.09 11.50
N HIS A 279 12.67 10.74 12.19
CA HIS A 279 12.60 9.91 13.39
C HIS A 279 12.26 10.76 14.62
N PHE A 280 11.16 10.44 15.29
CA PHE A 280 10.79 11.00 16.58
C PHE A 280 10.89 9.93 17.66
N SER A 281 11.88 10.06 18.55
CA SER A 281 12.04 9.12 19.67
C SER A 281 10.85 9.19 20.63
N ALA A 282 10.59 8.10 21.36
CA ALA A 282 9.56 8.07 22.41
C ALA A 282 9.74 9.20 23.44
N LYS A 283 10.99 9.53 23.78
CA LYS A 283 11.35 10.65 24.66
C LYS A 283 10.96 12.00 24.06
N SER A 284 11.24 12.22 22.78
CA SER A 284 10.88 13.45 22.07
C SER A 284 9.36 13.62 21.99
N ILE A 285 8.63 12.55 21.68
CA ILE A 285 7.16 12.54 21.62
C ILE A 285 6.57 12.82 23.01
N ALA A 286 7.09 12.19 24.06
CA ALA A 286 6.64 12.45 25.43
C ALA A 286 6.82 13.92 25.84
N LYS A 287 7.97 14.52 25.50
CA LYS A 287 8.25 15.94 25.75
C LYS A 287 7.30 16.86 24.97
N LEU A 288 7.00 16.56 23.70
CA LEU A 288 6.03 17.33 22.90
C LEU A 288 4.63 17.26 23.52
N LYS A 289 4.20 16.05 23.91
CA LYS A 289 2.92 15.82 24.56
C LYS A 289 2.81 16.57 25.88
N GLU A 290 3.81 16.45 26.75
CA GLU A 290 3.86 17.14 28.05
C GLU A 290 3.74 18.65 27.85
N ARG A 291 4.59 19.23 27.00
CA ARG A 291 4.57 20.66 26.70
C ARG A 291 3.20 21.13 26.19
N ALA A 292 2.61 20.43 25.23
CA ALA A 292 1.31 20.82 24.66
C ALA A 292 0.20 20.80 25.72
N ASN A 293 0.22 19.81 26.61
CA ASN A 293 -0.71 19.67 27.72
C ASN A 293 -0.52 20.79 28.75
N THR A 294 0.72 21.10 29.14
CA THR A 294 1.04 22.21 30.05
C THR A 294 0.62 23.56 29.49
N GLU A 295 1.00 23.89 28.24
CA GLU A 295 0.64 25.17 27.61
C GLU A 295 -0.88 25.33 27.43
N SER A 296 -1.62 24.22 27.29
CA SER A 296 -3.08 24.21 27.13
C SER A 296 -3.85 23.96 28.42
N ASN A 297 -3.18 23.89 29.58
CA ASN A 297 -3.77 23.57 30.89
C ASN A 297 -4.71 22.33 30.86
N THR A 298 -4.27 21.25 30.21
CA THR A 298 -5.05 20.00 30.07
C THR A 298 -4.15 18.77 30.18
N THR A 299 -4.75 17.59 30.26
CA THR A 299 -4.04 16.29 30.21
C THR A 299 -4.55 15.38 29.09
N LYS A 300 -5.48 15.90 28.27
CA LYS A 300 -6.21 15.13 27.25
C LYS A 300 -5.52 15.12 25.88
N ILE A 301 -4.51 15.96 25.65
CA ILE A 301 -3.82 16.01 24.36
C ILE A 301 -2.98 14.75 24.20
N SER A 302 -3.26 14.00 23.13
CA SER A 302 -2.57 12.76 22.79
C SER A 302 -1.18 13.00 22.18
N SER A 303 -0.37 11.95 22.14
CA SER A 303 0.91 11.96 21.43
C SER A 303 0.74 12.27 19.93
N PHE A 304 -0.32 11.74 19.31
CA PHE A 304 -0.63 12.01 17.91
C PHE A 304 -0.96 13.50 17.69
N GLN A 305 -1.86 14.07 18.48
CA GLN A 305 -2.25 15.48 18.35
C GLN A 305 -1.05 16.43 18.56
N SER A 306 -0.25 16.20 19.60
CA SER A 306 0.93 17.04 19.89
C SER A 306 2.00 16.95 18.80
N LEU A 307 2.26 15.75 18.26
CA LEU A 307 3.19 15.58 17.15
C LEU A 307 2.65 16.22 15.86
N SER A 308 1.38 16.00 15.52
CA SER A 308 0.75 16.59 14.32
C SER A 308 0.76 18.11 14.37
N ALA A 309 0.47 18.72 15.53
CA ALA A 309 0.55 20.16 15.71
C ALA A 309 1.98 20.69 15.55
N PHE A 310 2.97 19.97 16.08
CA PHE A 310 4.38 20.33 15.91
C PHE A 310 4.80 20.29 14.44
N VAL A 311 4.48 19.20 13.72
CA VAL A 311 4.78 19.04 12.30
C VAL A 311 4.09 20.11 11.45
N TRP A 312 2.80 20.38 11.70
CA TRP A 312 2.07 21.43 10.99
C TRP A 312 2.77 22.78 11.13
N ARG A 313 3.11 23.19 12.36
CA ARG A 313 3.83 24.44 12.61
C ARG A 313 5.21 24.49 11.93
N SER A 314 5.88 23.35 11.78
CA SER A 314 7.16 23.26 11.08
C SER A 314 7.04 23.40 9.57
N ILE A 315 5.92 22.97 8.98
CA ILE A 315 5.65 23.08 7.53
C ILE A 315 5.22 24.49 7.14
N THR A 316 4.50 25.20 8.00
CA THR A 316 3.94 26.54 7.69
C THR A 316 4.88 27.71 7.99
N LYS A 317 6.04 27.46 8.61
CA LYS A 317 7.03 28.49 8.91
C LYS A 317 8.04 28.60 7.78
#